data_AF-A0A1H9IAI5-F1
#
_entry.id   AF-A0A1H9IAI5-F1
#
_cell.length_a   1.000
_cell.length_b   1.000
_cell.length_c   1.000
_cell.angle_alpha   90.00
_cell.angle_beta   90.00
_cell.angle_gamma   90.00
#
_symmetry.space_group_name_H-M   'P 1'
#
loop_
_entity.id
_entity.type
_entity.pdbx_description
1 polymer ?
#
loop_
_entity_poly.entity_id
_entity_poly.type
_entity_poly.pdbx_seq_one_letter_code
_entity_poly.pdbx_strand_id
1 'polypeptide(L)'
;MTPPDPPAAIPDFLLEQFADLSPEILREIGDYARNDTYVAPDGMPDTTKEAFALQDEETLEAVAAYVDDLAAFLEDRDADSLVDITGSPNDEEEKWGHKRILEWHGG
;
A
#
# COMPACT_ATOMS: atom_id res chain seq x y z
N MET A 1 -10.72 14.81 -4.26
CA MET A 1 -9.27 14.61 -4.15
C MET A 1 -8.96 13.25 -4.73
N THR A 2 -7.87 13.11 -5.49
CA THR A 2 -7.35 11.81 -5.94
C THR A 2 -6.39 11.27 -4.88
N PRO A 3 -6.16 9.95 -4.82
CA PRO A 3 -5.17 9.39 -3.91
C PRO A 3 -3.79 10.03 -4.15
N PRO A 4 -2.94 10.12 -3.11
CA PRO A 4 -1.59 10.65 -3.25
C PRO A 4 -0.79 9.81 -4.26
N ASP A 5 0.06 10.48 -5.03
CA ASP A 5 0.94 9.80 -5.97
C ASP A 5 2.11 9.18 -5.20
N PRO A 6 2.37 7.87 -5.35
CA PRO A 6 3.44 7.22 -4.62
C PRO A 6 4.81 7.64 -5.16
N PRO A 7 5.75 8.07 -4.31
CA PRO A 7 7.09 8.41 -4.76
C PRO A 7 7.83 7.18 -5.30
N ALA A 8 8.54 7.35 -6.41
CA ALA A 8 9.27 6.27 -7.10
C ALA A 8 10.39 5.61 -6.26
N ALA A 9 10.76 6.22 -5.12
CA ALA A 9 11.69 5.65 -4.16
C ALA A 9 11.05 4.51 -3.33
N ILE A 10 9.73 4.48 -3.21
CA ILE A 10 9.01 3.44 -2.46
C ILE A 10 8.81 2.22 -3.37
N PRO A 11 9.26 1.03 -2.95
CA PRO A 11 8.97 -0.21 -3.66
C PRO A 11 7.46 -0.49 -3.78
N ASP A 12 7.01 -0.96 -4.96
CA ASP A 12 5.59 -1.28 -5.22
C ASP A 12 4.98 -2.23 -4.20
N PHE A 13 5.73 -3.24 -3.75
CA PHE A 13 5.22 -4.20 -2.77
C PHE A 13 4.87 -3.55 -1.43
N LEU A 14 5.50 -2.44 -1.03
CA LEU A 14 5.12 -1.69 0.16
C LEU A 14 3.82 -0.91 -0.08
N LEU A 15 3.66 -0.34 -1.28
CA LEU A 15 2.45 0.39 -1.67
C LEU A 15 1.22 -0.51 -1.66
N GLU A 16 1.35 -1.73 -2.18
CA GLU A 16 0.29 -2.76 -2.14
C GLU A 16 -0.14 -3.06 -0.71
N GLN A 17 0.82 -3.17 0.21
CA GLN A 17 0.54 -3.41 1.62
C GLN A 17 -0.15 -2.20 2.26
N PHE A 18 0.30 -0.98 1.98
CA PHE A 18 -0.30 0.24 2.52
C PHE A 18 -1.73 0.49 2.03
N ALA A 19 -2.06 0.04 0.82
CA ALA A 19 -3.39 0.22 0.25
C ALA A 19 -4.50 -0.49 1.05
N ASP A 20 -4.16 -1.58 1.76
CA ASP A 20 -5.08 -2.38 2.57
C ASP A 20 -5.17 -1.90 4.03
N LEU A 21 -4.31 -0.96 4.44
CA LEU A 21 -4.23 -0.53 5.84
C LEU A 21 -5.11 0.67 6.16
N SER A 22 -5.55 0.71 7.41
CA SER A 22 -6.35 1.80 7.95
C SER A 22 -5.53 3.05 8.23
N PRO A 23 -6.16 4.24 8.18
CA PRO A 23 -5.47 5.52 8.42
C PRO A 23 -4.74 5.57 9.77
N GLU A 24 -5.30 4.93 10.81
CA GLU A 24 -4.66 4.81 12.12
C GLU A 24 -3.31 4.09 12.02
N ILE A 25 -3.29 2.91 11.40
CA ILE A 25 -2.07 2.11 11.21
C ILE A 25 -1.08 2.84 10.29
N LEU A 26 -1.57 3.50 9.23
CA LEU A 26 -0.71 4.26 8.31
C LEU A 26 0.05 5.39 9.03
N ARG A 27 -0.57 6.11 9.97
CA ARG A 27 0.15 7.09 10.79
C ARG A 27 1.22 6.45 11.66
N GLU A 28 0.90 5.36 12.34
CA GLU A 28 1.87 4.66 13.18
C GLU A 28 3.06 4.14 12.35
N ILE A 29 2.82 3.72 11.11
CA ILE A 29 3.87 3.35 10.16
C ILE A 29 4.74 4.56 9.82
N GLY A 30 4.15 5.75 9.63
CA GLY A 30 4.88 6.99 9.39
C GLY A 30 5.79 7.39 10.55
N ASP A 31 5.30 7.27 11.79
CA ASP A 31 6.10 7.49 13.00
C ASP A 31 7.23 6.47 13.14
N TYR A 32 6.97 5.20 12.83
CA TYR A 32 7.99 4.16 12.81
C TYR A 32 9.05 4.40 11.74
N ALA A 33 8.65 4.81 10.53
CA ALA A 33 9.54 5.12 9.41
C ALA A 33 10.49 6.29 9.72
N ARG A 34 10.00 7.33 10.43
CA ARG A 34 10.83 8.46 10.90
C ARG A 34 11.77 8.10 12.04
N ASN A 35 11.73 6.86 12.54
CA ASN A 35 12.45 6.42 13.73
C ASN A 35 12.05 7.22 14.99
N ASP A 36 10.85 7.81 15.01
CA ASP A 36 10.29 8.48 16.18
C ASP A 36 9.88 7.44 17.23
N THR A 37 9.46 6.26 16.75
CA THR A 37 9.11 5.09 17.55
C THR A 37 9.94 3.86 17.15
N TYR A 38 10.53 3.17 18.14
CA TYR A 38 11.29 1.92 17.96
C TYR A 38 10.43 0.65 17.93
N VAL A 39 9.12 0.79 18.13
CA VAL A 39 8.16 -0.31 18.22
C VAL A 39 7.30 -0.31 16.96
N ALA A 40 7.34 -1.39 16.20
CA ALA A 40 6.46 -1.50 15.03
C ALA A 40 4.98 -1.55 15.47
N PRO A 41 4.06 -0.96 14.68
CA PRO A 41 2.62 -1.01 14.96
C PRO A 41 2.12 -2.47 15.01
N ASP A 42 1.13 -2.75 15.86
CA ASP A 42 0.58 -4.11 16.03
C ASP A 42 -0.11 -4.61 14.74
N GLY A 43 -0.64 -3.69 13.93
CA GLY A 43 -1.24 -3.98 12.63
C GLY A 43 -0.26 -3.98 11.44
N MET A 44 1.03 -3.73 11.67
CA MET A 44 2.02 -3.72 10.58
C MET A 44 2.41 -5.16 10.20
N PRO A 45 2.35 -5.53 8.91
CA PRO A 45 2.82 -6.83 8.46
C PRO A 45 4.31 -7.04 8.76
N ASP A 46 4.70 -8.25 9.21
CA ASP A 46 6.10 -8.58 9.48
C ASP A 46 7.00 -8.38 8.25
N THR A 47 6.48 -8.69 7.06
CA THR A 47 7.17 -8.47 5.78
C THR A 47 7.47 -7.00 5.52
N THR A 48 6.54 -6.11 5.87
CA THR A 48 6.72 -4.65 5.81
C THR A 48 7.82 -4.21 6.79
N LYS A 49 7.81 -4.76 8.00
CA LYS A 49 8.82 -4.46 9.04
C LYS A 49 10.23 -4.90 8.61
N GLU A 50 10.37 -6.11 8.07
CA GLU A 50 11.63 -6.62 7.53
C GLU A 50 12.12 -5.77 6.35
N ALA A 51 11.20 -5.35 5.47
CA ALA A 51 11.52 -4.48 4.35
C ALA A 51 12.05 -3.11 4.80
N PHE A 52 11.46 -2.50 5.82
CA PHE A 52 11.90 -1.22 6.37
C PHE A 52 13.35 -1.30 6.88
N ALA A 53 13.74 -2.41 7.49
CA ALA A 53 15.11 -2.61 7.96
C ALA A 53 16.15 -2.69 6.82
N LEU A 54 15.70 -2.92 5.58
CA LEU A 54 16.54 -2.99 4.39
C LEU A 54 16.56 -1.70 3.57
N GLN A 55 15.66 -0.74 3.86
CA GLN A 55 15.58 0.52 3.12
C GLN A 55 16.57 1.56 3.65
N ASP A 56 17.05 2.42 2.76
CA ASP A 56 17.83 3.61 3.11
C ASP A 56 16.94 4.69 3.76
N GLU A 57 17.57 5.60 4.52
CA GLU A 57 16.89 6.70 5.22
C GLU A 57 16.04 7.58 4.28
N GLU A 58 16.52 7.82 3.06
CA GLU A 58 15.78 8.57 2.03
C GLU A 58 14.45 7.89 1.67
N THR A 59 14.48 6.56 1.49
CA THR A 59 13.28 5.78 1.20
C THR A 59 12.34 5.75 2.39
N LEU A 60 12.86 5.61 3.62
CA LEU A 60 12.04 5.65 4.84
C LEU A 60 11.36 7.01 5.03
N GLU A 61 12.05 8.11 4.74
CA GLU A 61 11.47 9.46 4.78
C GLU A 61 10.36 9.61 3.72
N ALA A 62 10.58 9.10 2.51
CA ALA A 62 9.57 9.09 1.45
C ALA A 62 8.34 8.24 1.83
N VAL A 63 8.55 7.08 2.45
CA VAL A 63 7.48 6.24 3.01
C VAL A 63 6.70 7.00 4.07
N ALA A 64 7.39 7.63 5.03
CA ALA A 64 6.74 8.37 6.10
C ALA A 64 5.85 9.50 5.58
N ALA A 65 6.32 10.27 4.59
CA ALA A 65 5.52 11.31 3.95
C ALA A 65 4.31 10.73 3.22
N TYR A 66 4.51 9.65 2.44
CA TYR A 66 3.45 9.03 1.67
C TYR A 66 2.32 8.45 2.55
N VAL A 67 2.66 7.72 3.61
CA VAL A 67 1.64 7.10 4.48
C VAL A 67 0.86 8.12 5.30
N ASP A 68 1.49 9.25 5.67
CA ASP A 68 0.78 10.38 6.30
C ASP A 68 -0.21 11.04 5.34
N ASP A 69 0.22 11.32 4.10
CA ASP A 69 -0.65 11.89 3.07
C ASP A 69 -1.80 10.91 2.72
N LEU A 70 -1.52 9.61 2.68
CA LEU A 70 -2.52 8.57 2.45
C LEU A 70 -3.51 8.50 3.62
N ALA A 71 -3.04 8.50 4.86
CA ALA A 71 -3.90 8.51 6.04
C ALA A 71 -4.82 9.72 6.03
N ALA A 72 -4.28 10.93 5.81
CA ALA A 72 -5.08 12.16 5.73
C ALA A 72 -6.12 12.10 4.60
N PHE A 73 -5.77 11.50 3.46
CA PHE A 73 -6.68 11.29 2.33
C PHE A 73 -7.84 10.32 2.66
N LEU A 74 -7.57 9.26 3.41
CA LEU A 74 -8.58 8.29 3.87
C LEU A 74 -9.50 8.91 4.93
N GLU A 75 -8.94 9.67 5.88
CA GLU A 75 -9.71 10.37 6.93
C GLU A 75 -10.63 11.44 6.34
N ASP A 76 -10.18 12.20 5.34
CA ASP A 76 -11.02 13.15 4.59
C ASP A 76 -12.22 12.47 3.92
N ARG A 77 -12.12 11.16 3.64
CA ARG A 77 -13.14 10.35 2.96
C ARG A 77 -13.96 9.48 3.90
N ASP A 78 -13.64 9.45 5.19
CA ASP A 78 -14.21 8.50 6.15
C ASP A 78 -14.06 7.04 5.64
N ALA A 79 -12.90 6.72 5.07
CA ALA A 79 -12.61 5.42 4.44
C ALA A 79 -11.65 4.58 5.29
N ASP A 80 -11.91 3.28 5.35
CA ASP A 80 -11.09 2.34 6.12
C ASP A 80 -9.81 1.90 5.39
N SER A 81 -9.74 2.01 4.06
CA SER A 81 -8.55 1.67 3.26
C SER A 81 -8.60 2.29 1.86
N LEU A 82 -7.47 2.30 1.16
CA LEU A 82 -7.43 2.76 -0.24
C LEU A 82 -8.20 1.81 -1.16
N VAL A 83 -8.14 0.51 -0.87
CA VAL A 83 -8.88 -0.53 -1.61
C VAL A 83 -10.39 -0.28 -1.58
N ASP A 84 -10.93 0.21 -0.46
CA ASP A 84 -12.36 0.57 -0.34
C ASP A 84 -12.75 1.70 -1.31
N ILE A 85 -11.85 2.66 -1.51
CA ILE A 85 -12.08 3.83 -2.38
C ILE A 85 -11.88 3.50 -3.85
N THR A 86 -10.80 2.79 -4.19
CA THR A 86 -10.47 2.49 -5.59
C THR A 86 -11.29 1.33 -6.15
N GLY A 87 -11.89 0.53 -5.27
CA GLY A 87 -12.35 -0.81 -5.60
C GLY A 87 -11.15 -1.69 -5.94
N SER A 88 -11.07 -2.90 -5.37
CA SER A 88 -10.10 -3.89 -5.87
C SER A 88 -10.24 -4.00 -7.40
N PRO A 89 -9.16 -4.01 -8.20
CA PRO A 89 -9.23 -4.32 -9.64
C PRO A 89 -9.71 -5.75 -9.95
N ASN A 90 -10.26 -6.47 -8.96
CA ASN A 90 -10.55 -7.88 -9.03
C ASN A 90 -12.04 -8.22 -9.21
N ASP A 91 -12.79 -7.42 -9.97
CA ASP A 91 -14.12 -7.85 -10.47
C ASP A 91 -14.25 -7.79 -12.02
N GLU A 92 -13.28 -7.23 -12.76
CA GLU A 92 -13.39 -7.14 -14.22
C GLU A 92 -12.22 -7.75 -15.03
N GLU A 93 -11.03 -7.99 -14.43
CA GLU A 93 -9.89 -8.60 -15.16
C GLU A 93 -9.92 -10.13 -15.23
N GLU A 94 -10.64 -10.83 -14.34
CA GLU A 94 -10.77 -12.30 -14.40
C GLU A 94 -11.57 -12.80 -15.62
N LYS A 95 -12.27 -11.92 -16.34
CA LYS A 95 -13.08 -12.29 -17.52
C LYS A 95 -12.31 -12.34 -18.84
N TRP A 96 -11.12 -11.76 -18.94
CA TRP A 96 -10.36 -11.71 -20.20
C TRP A 96 -9.22 -12.76 -20.28
N GLY A 97 -8.74 -13.26 -19.14
CA GLY A 97 -7.69 -14.29 -19.08
C GLY A 97 -8.18 -15.73 -19.32
N HIS A 98 -9.39 -16.06 -18.85
CA HIS A 98 -9.91 -17.45 -18.93
C HIS A 98 -10.50 -17.84 -20.29
N LYS A 99 -10.70 -16.89 -21.21
CA LYS A 99 -11.37 -17.16 -22.50
C LYS A 99 -10.43 -17.38 -23.69
N ARG A 100 -9.10 -17.42 -23.49
CA ARG A 100 -8.14 -17.57 -24.60
C ARG A 100 -7.19 -18.77 -24.52
N ILE A 101 -7.29 -19.61 -23.49
CA ILE A 101 -6.39 -20.77 -23.32
C ILE A 101 -6.96 -22.07 -23.95
N LEU A 102 -8.20 -22.06 -24.45
CA LEU A 102 -8.81 -23.25 -25.09
C LEU A 102 -8.73 -23.30 -26.62
N GLU A 103 -8.12 -22.31 -27.28
CA GLU A 103 -7.97 -22.31 -28.77
C GLU A 103 -6.61 -22.83 -29.28
N TRP A 104 -5.75 -23.39 -28.42
CA TRP A 104 -4.41 -23.88 -28.81
C TRP A 104 -4.25 -25.40 -28.89
N HIS A 105 -5.34 -26.17 -28.80
CA HIS A 105 -5.34 -27.61 -29.07
C HIS A 105 -6.59 -28.04 -29.84
N GLY A 106 -6.65 -27.76 -31.14
CA GLY A 106 -7.75 -28.23 -31.98
C GLY A 106 -7.72 -27.67 -33.40
N GLY A 107 -6.82 -28.18 -34.23
CA GLY A 107 -6.74 -27.93 -35.67
C GLY A 107 -5.78 -28.89 -36.34
#